data_AF-A0A2D6JL53-F1
#
_entry.id   AF-A0A2D6JL53-F1
#
_cell.length_a   1.000
_cell.length_b   1.000
_cell.length_c   1.000
_cell.angle_alpha   90.00
_cell.angle_beta   90.00
_cell.angle_gamma   90.00
#
_symmetry.space_group_name_H-M   'P 1'
#
loop_
_entity.id
_entity.type
_entity.pdbx_description
1 polymer ?
#
loop_
_entity_poly.entity_id
_entity_poly.type
_entity_poly.pdbx_seq_one_letter_code
_entity_poly.pdbx_strand_id
1 'polypeptide(L)'
;MNPNKQMKIALMLCLIAGSAAYAVNAYAKTRRQMVKQSVDPDVAMRKWMLEISRQMGVTCTYCHNTKNFKDNSMDTFKVAMNHIEVVEWLNREGFYKDRRGTQATCFMCHRGKAKPDYKEKVGVGN
;
A
#
# COMPACT_ATOMS: atom_id res chain seq x y z
N MET A 1 -61.44 -3.42 -0.25
CA MET A 1 -60.24 -3.94 0.45
C MET A 1 -60.03 -3.12 1.72
N ASN A 2 -59.87 -3.74 2.89
CA ASN A 2 -59.79 -3.03 4.18
C ASN A 2 -58.44 -2.30 4.34
N PRO A 3 -58.41 -0.98 4.62
CA PRO A 3 -57.18 -0.18 4.74
C PRO A 3 -56.22 -0.72 5.81
N ASN A 4 -56.74 -1.31 6.90
CA ASN A 4 -55.91 -1.93 7.94
C ASN A 4 -55.21 -3.22 7.46
N LYS A 5 -55.77 -3.91 6.47
CA LYS A 5 -55.16 -5.10 5.88
C LYS A 5 -54.01 -4.72 4.94
N GLN A 6 -54.16 -3.62 4.19
CA GLN A 6 -53.10 -3.08 3.32
C GLN A 6 -51.90 -2.56 4.13
N MET A 7 -52.16 -1.84 5.22
CA MET A 7 -51.10 -1.33 6.10
C MET A 7 -50.29 -2.45 6.77
N LYS A 8 -50.94 -3.55 7.17
CA LYS A 8 -50.26 -4.73 7.74
C LYS A 8 -49.43 -5.49 6.70
N ILE A 9 -49.92 -5.62 5.47
CA ILE A 9 -49.18 -6.26 4.37
C ILE A 9 -47.95 -5.41 3.99
N ALA A 10 -48.10 -4.09 3.89
CA ALA A 10 -46.99 -3.18 3.61
C ALA A 10 -45.91 -3.23 4.70
N LEU A 11 -46.30 -3.26 5.98
CA LEU A 11 -45.37 -3.34 7.11
C LEU A 11 -44.60 -4.69 7.13
N MET A 12 -45.28 -5.80 6.84
CA MET A 12 -44.65 -7.13 6.71
C MET A 12 -43.63 -7.16 5.55
N LEU A 13 -43.97 -6.59 4.38
CA LEU A 13 -43.06 -6.55 3.23
C LEU A 13 -41.82 -5.68 3.50
N CYS A 14 -41.97 -4.55 4.21
CA CYS A 14 -40.83 -3.71 4.61
C CYS A 14 -39.87 -4.42 5.57
N LEU A 15 -40.38 -5.22 6.51
CA LEU A 15 -39.56 -5.99 7.46
C LEU A 15 -38.76 -7.11 6.76
N ILE A 16 -39.36 -7.76 5.75
CA ILE A 16 -38.68 -8.80 4.95
C ILE A 16 -37.61 -8.16 4.05
N ALA A 17 -37.91 -7.04 3.39
CA ALA A 17 -36.95 -6.33 2.54
C ALA A 17 -35.76 -5.76 3.36
N GLY A 18 -36.03 -5.24 4.57
CA GLY A 18 -35.00 -4.69 5.45
C GLY A 18 -33.99 -5.74 5.94
N SER A 19 -34.46 -6.94 6.27
CA SER A 19 -33.58 -8.03 6.72
C SER A 19 -32.69 -8.60 5.61
N ALA A 20 -33.22 -8.72 4.38
CA ALA A 20 -32.44 -9.13 3.21
C ALA A 20 -31.33 -8.13 2.87
N ALA A 21 -31.62 -6.82 2.88
CA ALA A 21 -30.63 -5.77 2.64
C ALA A 21 -29.53 -5.77 3.72
N TYR A 22 -29.91 -5.98 4.99
CA TYR A 22 -28.96 -6.06 6.10
C TYR A 22 -28.02 -7.27 5.97
N ALA A 23 -28.57 -8.44 5.61
CA ALA A 23 -27.79 -9.66 5.41
C ALA A 23 -26.80 -9.53 4.24
N VAL A 24 -27.21 -8.94 3.12
CA VAL A 24 -26.33 -8.68 1.97
C VAL A 24 -25.18 -7.73 2.34
N ASN A 25 -25.47 -6.64 3.07
CA ASN A 25 -24.45 -5.68 3.49
C ASN A 25 -23.48 -6.28 4.53
N ALA A 26 -24.00 -7.08 5.48
CA ALA A 26 -23.19 -7.81 6.45
C ALA A 26 -22.27 -8.82 5.75
N TYR A 27 -22.78 -9.58 4.77
CA TYR A 27 -21.98 -10.50 3.97
C TYR A 27 -20.87 -9.79 3.18
N ALA A 28 -21.19 -8.68 2.52
CA ALA A 28 -20.22 -7.88 1.77
C ALA A 28 -19.11 -7.30 2.67
N LYS A 29 -19.48 -6.84 3.88
CA LYS A 29 -18.54 -6.34 4.89
C LYS A 29 -17.60 -7.43 5.39
N THR A 30 -18.12 -8.61 5.73
CA THR A 30 -17.33 -9.75 6.19
C THR A 30 -16.38 -10.25 5.10
N ARG A 31 -16.85 -10.35 3.85
CA ARG A 31 -15.99 -10.74 2.72
C ARG A 31 -14.85 -9.75 2.50
N ARG A 32 -15.10 -8.43 2.54
CA ARG A 32 -14.03 -7.41 2.44
C ARG A 32 -13.03 -7.52 3.58
N GLN A 33 -13.49 -7.79 4.80
CA GLN A 33 -12.62 -7.96 5.96
C GLN A 33 -11.75 -9.21 5.83
N MET A 34 -12.31 -10.33 5.36
CA MET A 34 -11.56 -11.56 5.09
C MET A 34 -10.49 -11.38 4.02
N VAL A 35 -10.78 -10.66 2.93
CA VAL A 35 -9.80 -10.32 1.88
C VAL A 35 -8.68 -9.42 2.39
N LYS A 36 -9.01 -8.46 3.28
CA LYS A 36 -7.99 -7.61 3.92
C LYS A 36 -7.10 -8.39 4.87
N GLN A 37 -7.64 -9.44 5.51
CA GLN A 37 -6.91 -10.31 6.44
C GLN A 37 -6.15 -11.44 5.75
N SER A 38 -6.50 -11.80 4.50
CA SER A 38 -5.88 -12.91 3.76
C SER A 38 -4.53 -12.59 3.11
N VAL A 39 -4.00 -11.37 3.26
CA VAL A 39 -2.63 -11.05 2.81
C VAL A 39 -1.71 -11.26 4.00
N ASP A 40 -0.94 -12.36 3.97
CA ASP A 40 0.10 -12.63 4.94
C ASP A 40 1.10 -11.44 4.98
N PRO A 41 1.27 -10.77 6.14
CA PRO A 41 2.12 -9.59 6.26
C PRO A 41 3.58 -9.89 5.93
N ASP A 42 4.06 -11.11 6.20
CA ASP A 42 5.45 -11.50 5.91
C ASP A 42 5.65 -11.67 4.41
N VAL A 43 4.65 -12.22 3.71
CA VAL A 43 4.65 -12.32 2.24
C VAL A 43 4.60 -10.93 1.61
N ALA A 44 3.79 -10.02 2.14
CA ALA A 44 3.72 -8.63 1.67
C ALA A 44 5.07 -7.91 1.84
N MET A 45 5.70 -8.04 3.02
CA MET A 45 7.01 -7.46 3.30
C MET A 45 8.07 -8.00 2.34
N ARG A 46 8.14 -9.33 2.17
CA ARG A 46 9.07 -9.96 1.23
C ARG A 46 8.88 -9.45 -0.20
N LYS A 47 7.64 -9.32 -0.66
CA LYS A 47 7.34 -8.78 -1.99
C LYS A 47 7.83 -7.35 -2.16
N TRP A 48 7.66 -6.51 -1.14
CA TRP A 48 8.15 -5.13 -1.17
C TRP A 48 9.68 -5.07 -1.22
N MET A 49 10.36 -5.90 -0.44
CA MET A 49 11.83 -5.98 -0.46
C MET A 49 12.38 -6.45 -1.82
N LEU A 50 11.72 -7.43 -2.45
CA LEU A 50 12.07 -7.88 -3.80
C LEU A 50 11.92 -6.76 -4.84
N GLU A 51 10.86 -5.95 -4.72
CA GLU A 51 10.66 -4.82 -5.62
C GLU A 51 11.75 -3.75 -5.44
N ILE A 52 12.10 -3.38 -4.21
CA ILE A 52 13.20 -2.44 -3.93
C ILE A 52 14.51 -2.96 -4.53
N SER A 53 14.83 -4.24 -4.27
CA SER A 53 16.02 -4.92 -4.81
C SER A 53 16.09 -4.82 -6.33
N ARG A 54 14.99 -5.08 -7.04
CA ARG A 54 14.90 -4.99 -8.50
C ARG A 54 15.07 -3.57 -9.00
N GLN A 55 14.41 -2.60 -8.37
CA GLN A 55 14.44 -1.20 -8.81
C GLN A 55 15.81 -0.55 -8.61
N MET A 56 16.58 -1.02 -7.63
CA MET A 56 17.94 -0.55 -7.33
C MET A 56 19.05 -1.44 -7.92
N GLY A 57 18.73 -2.62 -8.44
CA GLY A 57 19.72 -3.57 -8.98
C GLY A 57 20.70 -4.10 -7.93
N VAL A 58 20.22 -4.38 -6.72
CA VAL A 58 21.03 -4.90 -5.61
C VAL A 58 20.45 -6.19 -5.04
N THR A 59 21.24 -6.95 -4.29
CA THR A 59 20.78 -8.12 -3.52
C THR A 59 20.43 -7.75 -2.09
N CYS A 60 19.72 -8.63 -1.37
CA CYS A 60 19.27 -8.39 0.02
C CYS A 60 20.42 -8.02 0.97
N THR A 61 21.60 -8.65 0.77
CA THR A 61 22.83 -8.43 1.54
C THR A 61 23.42 -7.03 1.39
N TYR A 62 22.97 -6.26 0.40
CA TYR A 62 23.40 -4.88 0.24
C TYR A 62 22.91 -4.00 1.40
N CYS A 63 21.71 -4.27 1.92
CA CYS A 63 21.11 -3.51 3.02
C CYS A 63 20.93 -4.31 4.32
N HIS A 64 20.84 -5.64 4.25
CA HIS A 64 20.52 -6.47 5.41
C HIS A 64 21.67 -7.39 5.83
N ASN A 65 21.83 -7.51 7.14
CA ASN A 65 22.58 -8.60 7.75
C ASN A 65 21.74 -9.90 7.66
N THR A 66 22.23 -10.92 6.95
CA THR A 66 21.47 -12.17 6.74
C THR A 66 21.28 -12.98 8.02
N LYS A 67 22.08 -12.73 9.07
CA LYS A 67 21.89 -13.32 10.39
C LYS A 67 20.76 -12.65 11.17
N ASN A 68 20.44 -11.39 10.85
CA ASN A 68 19.37 -10.64 11.49
C ASN A 68 18.84 -9.55 10.54
N PHE A 69 17.74 -9.83 9.85
CA PHE A 69 17.14 -8.87 8.90
C PHE A 69 16.59 -7.59 9.55
N LYS A 70 16.41 -7.58 10.88
CA LYS A 70 15.98 -6.40 11.64
C LYS A 70 17.16 -5.51 12.05
N ASP A 71 18.39 -5.95 11.81
CA ASP A 71 19.60 -5.17 12.07
C ASP A 71 19.64 -3.95 11.14
N ASN A 72 19.65 -2.76 11.74
CA ASN A 72 19.69 -1.47 11.06
C ASN A 72 21.06 -0.77 11.20
N SER A 73 22.09 -1.50 11.67
CA SER A 73 23.42 -0.94 11.89
C SER A 73 24.13 -0.57 10.59
N MET A 74 23.82 -1.23 9.48
CA MET A 74 24.39 -0.98 8.16
C MET A 74 23.97 0.39 7.62
N ASP A 75 24.91 1.17 7.08
CA ASP A 75 24.61 2.50 6.55
C ASP A 75 23.70 2.46 5.33
N THR A 76 23.81 1.43 4.49
CA THR A 76 22.92 1.21 3.35
C THR A 76 21.47 1.00 3.78
N PHE A 77 21.22 0.34 4.91
CA PHE A 77 19.88 0.23 5.49
C PHE A 77 19.33 1.62 5.87
N LYS A 78 20.12 2.40 6.61
CA LYS A 78 19.71 3.74 7.06
C LYS A 78 19.42 4.67 5.87
N VAL A 79 20.28 4.66 4.86
CA VAL A 79 20.09 5.45 3.63
C VAL A 79 18.83 5.00 2.88
N ALA A 80 18.57 3.69 2.79
CA ALA A 80 17.36 3.17 2.15
C ALA A 80 16.09 3.61 2.89
N MET A 81 16.09 3.62 4.23
CA MET A 81 14.96 4.13 5.03
C MET A 81 14.67 5.60 4.73
N ASN A 82 15.69 6.46 4.71
CA ASN A 82 15.51 7.86 4.34
C ASN A 82 14.94 8.03 2.93
N HIS A 83 15.35 7.18 1.98
CA HIS A 83 14.81 7.24 0.62
C HIS A 83 13.38 6.71 0.50
N ILE A 84 12.98 5.75 1.35
CA ILE A 84 11.58 5.34 1.46
C ILE A 84 10.72 6.53 1.89
N GLU A 85 11.16 7.30 2.88
CA GLU A 85 10.46 8.53 3.32
C GLU A 85 10.36 9.56 2.20
N VAL A 86 11.42 9.74 1.40
CA VAL A 86 11.41 10.63 0.22
C VAL A 86 10.37 10.17 -0.81
N VAL A 87 10.33 8.88 -1.14
CA VAL A 87 9.36 8.33 -2.09
C VAL A 87 7.92 8.47 -1.58
N GLU A 88 7.70 8.24 -0.29
CA GLU A 88 6.41 8.46 0.35
C GLU A 88 5.99 9.92 0.32
N TRP A 89 6.90 10.85 0.61
CA TRP A 89 6.67 12.28 0.53
C TRP A 89 6.33 12.72 -0.91
N LEU A 90 7.12 12.29 -1.90
CA LEU A 90 6.88 12.58 -3.32
C LEU A 90 5.49 12.11 -3.77
N ASN A 91 5.08 10.92 -3.33
CA ASN A 91 3.77 10.37 -3.63
C ASN A 91 2.65 11.14 -2.94
N ARG A 92 2.82 11.47 -1.66
CA ARG A 92 1.80 12.16 -0.87
C ARG A 92 1.58 13.61 -1.31
N GLU A 93 2.65 14.33 -1.58
CA GLU A 93 2.59 15.77 -1.87
C GLU A 93 2.51 16.11 -3.36
N GLY A 94 2.89 15.18 -4.24
CA GLY A 94 2.98 15.42 -5.69
C GLY A 94 2.39 14.30 -6.53
N PHE A 95 3.19 13.26 -6.77
CA PHE A 95 2.97 12.24 -7.81
C PHE A 95 1.66 11.46 -7.67
N TYR A 96 1.11 11.36 -6.46
CA TYR A 96 -0.07 10.56 -6.18
C TYR A 96 -1.03 11.20 -5.17
N LYS A 97 -0.97 12.54 -5.02
CA LYS A 97 -1.70 13.31 -4.00
C LYS A 97 -3.20 13.03 -3.98
N ASP A 98 -3.82 12.98 -5.16
CA ASP A 98 -5.27 12.76 -5.32
C ASP A 98 -5.62 11.30 -5.65
N ARG A 99 -4.68 10.36 -5.42
CA ARG A 99 -4.74 8.98 -5.92
C ARG A 99 -4.95 8.89 -7.43
N ARG A 100 -4.53 9.94 -8.13
CA ARG A 100 -4.52 10.08 -9.59
C ARG A 100 -3.06 10.28 -9.98
N GLY A 101 -2.66 9.69 -11.10
CA GLY A 101 -1.29 9.77 -11.61
C GLY A 101 -0.43 8.54 -11.32
N THR A 102 0.82 8.60 -11.76
CA THR A 102 1.80 7.52 -11.61
C THR A 102 2.59 7.72 -10.33
N GLN A 103 2.70 6.69 -9.50
CA GLN A 103 3.46 6.75 -8.26
C GLN A 103 4.96 6.95 -8.52
N ALA A 104 5.58 7.79 -7.68
CA ALA A 104 7.01 7.83 -7.52
C ALA A 104 7.53 6.44 -7.07
N THR A 105 8.61 5.97 -7.70
CA THR A 105 9.25 4.69 -7.39
C THR A 105 10.76 4.86 -7.33
N CYS A 106 11.47 3.94 -6.66
CA CYS A 106 12.93 3.93 -6.61
C CYS A 106 13.53 3.87 -8.03
N PHE A 107 12.89 3.13 -8.95
CA PHE A 107 13.36 2.95 -10.32
C PHE A 107 13.44 4.25 -11.12
N MET A 108 12.60 5.24 -10.81
CA MET A 108 12.61 6.53 -11.51
C MET A 108 13.97 7.21 -11.44
N CYS A 109 14.65 7.09 -10.29
CA CYS A 109 15.98 7.66 -10.07
C CYS A 109 17.09 6.61 -10.22
N HIS A 110 16.93 5.44 -9.60
CA HIS A 110 17.98 4.42 -9.54
C HIS A 110 18.18 3.67 -10.84
N ARG A 111 17.12 3.48 -11.63
CA ARG A 111 17.16 2.78 -12.92
C ARG A 111 17.94 1.45 -12.88
N GLY A 112 17.77 0.67 -11.82
CA GLY A 112 18.48 -0.60 -11.63
C GLY A 112 19.94 -0.46 -11.19
N LYS A 113 20.33 0.69 -10.62
CA LYS A 113 21.66 0.92 -10.04
C LYS A 113 21.57 1.45 -8.61
N ALA A 114 22.38 0.89 -7.72
CA ALA A 114 22.42 1.29 -6.32
C ALA A 114 22.72 2.78 -6.15
N LYS A 115 23.58 3.30 -7.03
CA LYS A 115 23.91 4.72 -7.15
C LYS A 115 23.46 5.21 -8.53
N PRO A 116 22.57 6.21 -8.61
CA PRO A 116 22.21 6.84 -9.89
C PRO A 116 23.43 7.41 -10.61
N ASP A 117 23.41 7.39 -11.94
CA ASP A 117 24.53 7.88 -12.76
C ASP A 117 24.68 9.42 -12.71
N TYR A 118 23.57 10.13 -12.48
CA TYR A 118 23.59 11.59 -12.36
C TYR A 118 24.29 11.99 -11.06
N LYS A 119 25.48 12.57 -11.21
CA LYS A 119 26.12 13.36 -10.15
C LYS A 119 25.71 14.79 -10.39
N GLU A 120 25.00 15.39 -9.43
CA GLU A 120 24.86 16.84 -9.37
C GLU A 120 26.25 17.44 -9.55
N LYS A 121 26.42 18.34 -10.52
CA LYS A 121 27.65 19.13 -10.55
C LYS A 121 27.63 19.88 -9.23
N VAL A 122 28.62 19.62 -8.37
CA VAL A 122 28.81 20.44 -7.18
C VAL A 122 29.05 21.83 -7.71
N GLY A 123 28.00 22.65 -7.73
CA GLY A 123 28.13 24.06 -7.98
C GLY A 123 29.07 24.55 -6.89
N VAL A 124 30.23 25.03 -7.30
CA VAL A 124 31.03 25.91 -6.47
C VAL A 124 30.13 27.10 -6.16
N GLY A 125 29.41 27.03 -5.05
CA GLY A 125 28.65 28.14 -4.50
C GLY A 125 29.65 29.07 -3.84
N ASN A 126 29.68 30.31 -4.32
CA ASN A 126 30.31 31.46 -3.68
C ASN A 126 29.78 31.66 -2.25
#